data_AF-A0A933J3Z3-F1
#
_entry.id   AF-A0A933J3Z3-F1
#
_cell.length_a   1.000
_cell.length_b   1.000
_cell.length_c   1.000
_cell.angle_alpha   90.00
_cell.angle_beta   90.00
_cell.angle_gamma   90.00
#
_symmetry.space_group_name_H-M   'P 1'
#
loop_
_entity.id
_entity.type
_entity.pdbx_description
1 polymer ?
#
loop_
_entity_poly.entity_id
_entity_poly.type
_entity_poly.pdbx_seq_one_letter_code
_entity_poly.pdbx_strand_id
1 'polypeptide(L)' 'MLKPDVMLAYKYGDQPLEPDHGYPLRLLVPHLYFWKSAKWLRGIEFMANDRAGFWEGYGYHMRGDPWEEQRFS' A
#
# COMPACT_ATOMS: atom_id res chain seq x y z
N MET A 1 -2.53 -1.29 13.87
CA MET A 1 -1.87 -2.61 13.89
C MET A 1 -1.90 -3.19 12.49
N LEU A 2 -0.84 -3.91 12.09
CA LEU A 2 -0.82 -4.70 10.87
C LEU A 2 -1.88 -5.79 10.97
N LYS A 3 -2.70 -5.92 9.94
CA LYS A 3 -3.70 -6.99 9.85
C LYS A 3 -3.08 -8.23 9.17
N PRO A 4 -3.54 -9.46 9.48
CA PRO A 4 -2.97 -10.68 8.93
C PRO A 4 -3.09 -10.81 7.40
N ASP A 5 -3.98 -10.03 6.79
CA ASP A 5 -4.25 -10.01 5.35
C ASP A 5 -3.31 -9.07 4.57
N VAL A 6 -2.42 -8.35 5.25
CA VAL A 6 -1.38 -7.52 4.62
C VAL A 6 -0.25 -8.41 4.13
N MET A 7 0.11 -8.28 2.85
CA MET A 7 1.08 -9.18 2.22
C MET A 7 2.03 -8.49 1.25
N LEU A 8 3.20 -9.10 1.10
CA LEU A 8 4.09 -8.85 -0.03
C LEU A 8 3.77 -9.86 -1.13
N ALA A 9 3.14 -9.39 -2.20
CA ALA A 9 2.70 -10.23 -3.30
C ALA A 9 3.70 -10.18 -4.47
N TYR A 10 4.11 -11.35 -4.95
CA TYR A 10 4.97 -11.52 -6.13
C TYR A 10 4.30 -12.35 -7.25
N LYS A 11 3.11 -12.89 -6.97
CA LYS A 11 2.28 -13.68 -7.88
C LYS A 11 0.81 -13.30 -7.76
N TYR A 12 0.07 -13.59 -8.82
CA TYR A 12 -1.39 -13.61 -8.85
C TYR A 12 -1.86 -14.92 -9.48
N GLY A 13 -2.61 -15.72 -8.70
CA GLY A 13 -2.77 -17.14 -9.02
C GLY A 13 -1.41 -17.83 -9.07
N ASP A 14 -1.20 -18.64 -10.11
CA ASP A 14 0.07 -19.36 -10.32
C ASP A 14 1.12 -18.59 -11.14
N GLN A 15 0.77 -17.39 -11.62
CA GLN A 15 1.63 -16.58 -12.50
C GLN A 15 2.32 -15.45 -11.74
N PRO A 16 3.55 -15.05 -12.13
CA PRO A 16 4.15 -13.81 -11.66
C PRO A 16 3.22 -12.61 -11.93
N LEU A 17 3.34 -11.55 -11.13
CA LEU A 17 2.63 -10.31 -11.43
C LEU A 17 3.02 -9.79 -12.81
N GLU A 18 2.07 -9.17 -13.51
CA GLU A 18 2.37 -8.35 -14.67
C GLU A 18 3.07 -7.04 -14.25
N PRO A 19 3.86 -6.39 -15.13
CA PRO A 19 4.50 -5.12 -14.83
C PRO A 19 3.55 -4.06 -14.27
N ASP A 20 2.36 -3.92 -14.89
CA ASP A 20 1.35 -2.95 -14.47
C ASP A 20 0.77 -3.25 -13.08
N HIS A 21 0.82 -4.51 -12.67
CA HIS A 21 0.37 -4.98 -11.36
C HIS A 21 1.46 -4.94 -10.28
N GLY A 22 2.69 -4.53 -10.61
CA GLY A 22 3.75 -4.30 -9.64
C GLY A 22 4.86 -5.34 -9.63
N TYR A 23 5.04 -6.10 -10.71
CA TYR A 23 6.20 -7.00 -10.85
C TYR A 23 7.54 -6.29 -10.53
N PRO A 24 8.48 -6.92 -9.79
CA PRO A 24 8.44 -8.30 -9.30
C PRO A 24 7.77 -8.46 -7.93
N LEU A 25 7.48 -7.36 -7.23
CA LEU A 25 6.99 -7.39 -5.86
C LEU A 25 6.15 -6.14 -5.57
N ARG A 26 5.01 -6.33 -4.92
CA ARG A 26 4.18 -5.23 -4.41
C ARG A 26 3.80 -5.44 -2.94
N LEU A 27 3.49 -4.36 -2.26
CA LEU A 27 2.71 -4.39 -1.04
C LEU A 27 1.21 -4.46 -1.40
N LEU A 28 0.45 -5.23 -0.63
CA LEU A 28 -1.00 -5.28 -0.68
C LEU A 28 -1.56 -5.09 0.73
N VAL A 29 -2.38 -4.06 0.91
CA VAL A 29 -3.08 -3.72 2.16
C VAL A 29 -4.58 -3.70 1.86
N PRO A 30 -5.28 -4.84 1.97
CA PRO A 30 -6.64 -4.97 1.43
C PRO A 30 -7.69 -4.05 2.07
N HIS A 31 -7.48 -3.67 3.33
CA HIS A 31 -8.45 -2.90 4.11
C HIS A 31 -8.27 -1.38 4.03
N LEU A 32 -7.30 -0.88 3.24
CA LEU A 32 -7.09 0.56 3.01
C LEU A 32 -7.23 0.86 1.52
N TYR A 33 -7.39 2.15 1.19
CA TYR A 33 -7.36 2.59 -0.19
C TYR A 33 -6.05 2.20 -0.90
N PHE A 34 -6.16 1.95 -2.20
CA PHE A 34 -5.12 1.28 -2.98
C PHE A 34 -3.80 2.05 -3.09
N TRP A 35 -3.77 3.35 -2.84
CA TRP A 35 -2.51 4.11 -2.81
C TRP A 35 -1.59 3.67 -1.65
N LYS A 36 -2.14 3.03 -0.62
CA LYS A 36 -1.36 2.38 0.46
C LYS A 36 -0.74 1.04 0.05
N SER A 37 -1.10 0.50 -1.12
CA SER A 37 -0.59 -0.78 -1.64
C SER A 37 0.46 -0.53 -2.73
N ALA A 38 1.67 -0.14 -2.31
CA ALA A 38 2.76 0.25 -3.21
C ALA A 38 3.13 -0.84 -4.23
N LYS A 39 3.21 -0.45 -5.51
CA LYS A 39 3.75 -1.29 -6.60
C LYS A 39 5.26 -1.13 -6.69
N TRP A 40 5.93 -2.13 -7.29
CA TRP A 40 7.38 -2.10 -7.57
C TRP A 40 8.22 -1.88 -6.31
N LEU A 41 7.88 -2.59 -5.23
CA LEU A 41 8.48 -2.40 -3.92
C LEU A 41 9.99 -2.66 -3.96
N ARG A 42 10.79 -1.69 -3.47
CA ARG A 42 12.25 -1.76 -3.45
C ARG A 42 12.86 -1.83 -2.05
N GLY A 43 12.12 -1.40 -1.03
CA GLY A 43 12.58 -1.35 0.34
C GLY A 43 11.44 -1.05 1.31
N ILE A 44 11.67 -1.35 2.58
CA ILE A 44 10.74 -1.08 3.69
C ILE A 44 11.57 -0.40 4.77
N GLU A 45 11.12 0.78 5.20
CA GLU A 45 11.72 1.54 6.30
C GLU A 45 10.77 1.51 7.49
N PHE A 46 11.27 1.13 8.66
CA PHE A 46 10.52 1.20 9.91
C PHE A 46 10.79 2.55 10.58
N MET A 47 9.74 3.24 10.99
CA MET A 47 9.83 4.57 11.60
C MET A 47 9.10 4.58 12.93
N ALA A 48 9.60 5.35 13.90
CA ALA A 48 8.98 5.49 15.22
C ALA A 48 7.72 6.36 15.20
N ASN A 49 7.62 7.29 14.24
CA ASN A 49 6.50 8.21 14.08
C ASN A 49 6.03 8.22 12.63
N ASP A 50 4.76 8.53 12.43
CA ASP A 50 4.20 8.70 11.10
C ASP A 50 4.82 9.92 10.39
N ARG A 51 5.10 9.74 9.08
CA ARG A 51 5.60 10.79 8.19
C ARG A 51 4.79 10.75 6.91
N ALA A 52 4.35 11.93 6.44
CA ALA A 52 3.65 12.05 5.17
C ALA A 52 4.55 11.54 4.01
N GLY A 53 3.98 10.68 3.18
CA GLY A 53 4.59 10.20 1.96
C GLY A 53 4.23 11.10 0.78
N PHE A 54 4.49 10.58 -0.43
CA PHE A 54 4.18 11.28 -1.67
C PHE A 54 2.69 11.67 -1.75
N TRP A 55 1.77 10.70 -1.62
CA TRP A 55 0.34 10.95 -1.76
C TRP A 55 -0.22 11.85 -0.67
N GLU A 56 0.22 11.66 0.58
CA GLU A 56 -0.23 12.46 1.71
C GLU A 56 0.19 13.93 1.57
N GLY A 57 1.36 14.19 0.97
CA GLY A 57 1.80 15.54 0.60
C GLY A 57 0.90 16.23 -0.43
N TYR A 58 0.09 15.48 -1.20
CA TYR A 58 -0.90 16.00 -2.15
C TYR A 58 -2.34 15.99 -1.59
N GLY A 59 -2.51 15.87 -0.27
CA GLY A 59 -3.82 15.99 0.39
C GLY A 59 -4.57 14.66 0.56
N TYR A 60 -3.97 13.52 0.22
CA TYR A 60 -4.55 12.22 0.55
C TYR A 60 -4.44 11.97 2.06
N HIS A 61 -5.43 11.27 2.62
CA HIS A 61 -5.48 11.01 4.05
C HIS A 61 -4.32 10.12 4.53
N MET A 62 -3.76 10.44 5.70
CA MET A 62 -2.63 9.70 6.31
C MET A 62 -2.90 8.21 6.51
N ARG A 63 -4.13 7.83 6.86
CA ARG A 63 -4.55 6.42 7.01
C ARG A 63 -5.18 5.83 5.75
N GLY A 64 -6.26 6.39 5.24
CA GLY A 64 -6.88 5.93 3.99
C GLY A 64 -7.88 4.79 4.17
N ASP A 65 -8.64 4.78 5.26
CA ASP A 65 -9.70 3.78 5.46
C ASP A 65 -10.94 4.08 4.60
N PRO A 66 -11.35 3.18 3.68
CA PRO A 66 -12.48 3.43 2.78
C PRO A 66 -13.84 3.39 3.49
N TRP A 67 -13.96 2.71 4.63
CA TRP A 67 -15.22 2.61 5.37
C TRP A 67 -15.51 3.86 6.21
N GLU A 68 -14.44 4.56 6.60
CA GLU A 68 -14.50 5.84 7.30
C GLU A 68 -14.39 7.03 6.34
N GLU A 69 -14.52 6.80 5.02
CA GLU A 69 -14.43 7.80 3.95
C GLU A 69 -13.16 8.67 3.99
N GLN A 70 -12.04 8.11 4.47
CA GLN A 70 -10.77 8.82 4.64
C GLN A 70 -10.03 8.98 3.32
N ARG A 71 -10.62 9.71 2.37
CA ARG A 71 -10.01 9.92 1.06
C ARG A 71 -8.99 11.06 1.08
N PHE A 72 -9.36 12.19 1.67
CA PHE A 72 -8.57 13.39 1.75
C PHE A 72 -8.40 13.85 3.20
N SER A 73 -7.48 14.78 3.45
CA SER A 73 -7.24 15.39 4.77
C SER A 73 -8.14 16.58 5.04
#